data_AF-A0A4U1JHN7-F1
#
_entry.id   AF-A0A4U1JHN7-F1
#
_cell.length_a   1.000
_cell.length_b   1.000
_cell.length_c   1.000
_cell.angle_alpha   90.00
_cell.angle_beta   90.00
_cell.angle_gamma   90.00
#
_symmetry.space_group_name_H-M   'P 1'
#
loop_
_entity.id
_entity.type
_entity.pdbx_description
1 polymer ?
#
loop_
_entity_poly.entity_id
_entity_poly.type
_entity_poly.pdbx_seq_one_letter_code
_entity_poly.pdbx_strand_id
1 'polypeptide(L)'
;MSGKDVAVVVLLIVGFASFVTTHVWLAGRLILHGSSRLRGLLALVVPPLAPIWGYRQGFRKGAVLWVATLVTYVAARVVAHLA
;
A
#
# COMPACT_ATOMS: atom_id res chain seq x y z
N MET A 1 21.72 18.98 0.17
CA MET A 1 20.82 18.10 -0.60
C MET A 1 20.66 18.68 -1.99
N SER A 2 20.96 17.89 -3.01
CA SER A 2 20.61 18.19 -4.39
C SER A 2 19.08 18.18 -4.56
N GLY A 3 18.54 18.88 -5.56
CA GLY A 3 17.10 18.86 -5.86
C GLY A 3 16.57 17.45 -6.16
N LYS A 4 17.42 16.55 -6.67
CA LYS A 4 17.12 15.13 -6.85
C LYS A 4 16.91 14.41 -5.52
N ASP A 5 17.74 14.69 -4.52
CA ASP A 5 17.63 14.07 -3.19
C ASP A 5 16.32 14.47 -2.51
N VAL A 6 15.94 15.75 -2.62
CA VAL A 6 14.65 16.25 -2.11
C VAL A 6 13.50 15.50 -2.76
N ALA A 7 13.52 15.35 -4.09
CA ALA A 7 12.47 14.63 -4.82
C ALA A 7 12.37 13.16 -4.38
N VAL A 8 13.49 12.46 -4.20
CA VAL A 8 13.52 11.08 -3.73
C VAL A 8 12.94 10.96 -2.32
N VAL A 9 13.31 11.87 -1.40
CA VAL A 9 12.75 11.90 -0.04
C VAL A 9 11.24 12.12 -0.05
N VAL A 10 10.75 13.08 -0.86
CA VAL A 10 9.30 13.32 -1.00
C VAL A 10 8.59 12.09 -1.54
N LEU A 11 9.13 11.44 -2.59
CA LEU A 11 8.60 10.21 -3.16
C LEU A 11 8.56 9.06 -2.15
N LEU A 12 9.60 8.91 -1.32
CA LEU A 12 9.65 7.93 -0.24
C LEU A 12 8.56 8.17 0.80
N ILE A 13 8.43 9.42 1.28
CA ILE A 13 7.44 9.79 2.30
C ILE A 13 6.03 9.58 1.76
N VAL A 14 5.72 10.15 0.59
CA VAL A 14 4.39 10.07 -0.01
C VAL A 14 4.05 8.64 -0.40
N GLY A 15 5.00 7.90 -0.99
CA GLY A 15 4.81 6.49 -1.36
C GLY A 15 4.53 5.62 -0.14
N PHE A 16 5.34 5.75 0.91
CA PHE A 16 5.17 4.99 2.16
C PHE A 16 3.86 5.34 2.86
N ALA A 17 3.57 6.63 3.06
CA ALA A 17 2.36 7.08 3.72
C ALA A 17 1.10 6.63 2.95
N SER A 18 1.11 6.75 1.62
CA SER A 18 0.00 6.31 0.77
C SER A 18 -0.17 4.79 0.79
N PHE A 19 0.93 4.04 0.80
CA PHE A 19 0.92 2.58 0.91
C PHE A 19 0.31 2.12 2.24
N VAL A 20 0.79 2.65 3.37
CA VAL A 20 0.27 2.32 4.71
C VAL A 20 -1.20 2.71 4.83
N THR A 21 -1.55 3.92 4.37
CA THR A 21 -2.94 4.40 4.40
C THR A 21 -3.86 3.49 3.60
N THR A 22 -3.46 3.15 2.37
CA THR A 22 -4.26 2.28 1.51
C THR A 22 -4.36 0.88 2.10
N HIS A 23 -3.28 0.37 2.71
CA HIS A 23 -3.26 -0.94 3.36
C HIS A 23 -4.25 -1.01 4.53
N VAL A 24 -4.16 -0.08 5.47
CA VAL A 24 -5.05 -0.01 6.64
C VAL A 24 -6.48 0.22 6.21
N TRP A 25 -6.73 1.10 5.24
CA TRP A 25 -8.06 1.33 4.71
C TRP A 25 -8.66 0.06 4.09
N LEU A 26 -7.88 -0.68 3.29
CA LEU A 26 -8.36 -1.89 2.63
C LEU A 26 -8.64 -3.01 3.65
N ALA A 27 -7.76 -3.16 4.64
CA ALA A 27 -7.95 -4.12 5.73
C ALA A 27 -9.17 -3.75 6.59
N GLY A 28 -9.31 -2.48 6.98
CA GLY A 28 -10.50 -1.98 7.68
C GLY A 28 -11.78 -2.20 6.86
N ARG A 29 -11.73 -1.98 5.55
CA ARG A 29 -12.86 -2.25 4.66
C ARG A 29 -13.20 -3.74 4.60
N LEU A 30 -12.21 -4.62 4.58
CA LEU A 30 -12.41 -6.07 4.67
C LEU A 30 -12.98 -6.50 6.04
N ILE A 31 -12.62 -5.83 7.13
CA ILE A 31 -13.17 -6.07 8.47
C ILE A 31 -14.65 -5.64 8.52
N LEU A 32 -14.95 -4.45 8.02
CA LEU A 32 -16.26 -3.83 8.20
C LEU A 32 -17.31 -4.28 7.17
N HIS A 33 -16.89 -4.50 5.93
CA HIS A 33 -17.78 -4.76 4.79
C HIS A 33 -17.49 -6.10 4.10
N GLY A 34 -16.42 -6.79 4.49
CA GLY A 34 -16.06 -8.06 3.90
C GLY A 34 -16.86 -9.24 4.48
N SER A 35 -16.91 -10.32 3.72
CA SER A 35 -17.65 -11.55 4.10
C SER A 35 -17.10 -12.24 5.36
N SER A 36 -15.83 -12.00 5.73
CA SER A 36 -15.22 -12.57 6.93
C SER A 36 -14.31 -11.56 7.61
N ARG A 37 -14.67 -11.16 8.83
CA ARG A 37 -13.88 -10.24 9.66
C ARG A 37 -12.47 -10.77 9.93
N LEU A 38 -12.35 -12.09 10.05
CA LEU A 38 -11.07 -12.78 10.26
C LEU A 38 -10.09 -12.54 9.10
N ARG A 39 -10.59 -12.51 7.86
CA ARG A 39 -9.77 -12.15 6.68
C ARG A 39 -9.31 -10.70 6.74
N GLY A 40 -10.13 -9.79 7.24
CA GLY A 40 -9.71 -8.40 7.46
C GLY A 40 -8.59 -8.28 8.49
N LEU A 41 -8.65 -9.04 9.59
CA LEU A 41 -7.60 -9.08 10.61
C LEU A 41 -6.31 -9.72 10.08
N LEU A 42 -6.41 -10.86 9.39
CA LEU A 42 -5.26 -11.51 8.76
C LEU A 42 -4.60 -10.62 7.70
N ALA A 43 -5.39 -9.79 7.02
CA ALA A 43 -4.88 -8.83 6.05
C ALA A 43 -4.02 -7.72 6.70
N LEU A 44 -4.23 -7.36 7.97
CA LEU A 44 -3.35 -6.42 8.68
C LEU A 44 -1.98 -7.03 9.01
N VAL A 45 -1.94 -8.33 9.27
CA VAL A 45 -0.71 -9.04 9.64
C VAL A 45 0.10 -9.43 8.41
N VAL A 46 -0.59 -9.84 7.35
CA VAL A 46 0.04 -10.29 6.11
C VAL A 46 -0.36 -9.33 4.99
N PRO A 47 0.49 -8.31 4.69
CA PRO A 47 0.14 -7.23 3.78
C PRO A 47 -0.35 -7.67 2.39
N PRO A 48 0.24 -8.72 1.76
CA PRO A 48 -0.23 -9.22 0.46
C PRO A 48 -1.67 -9.74 0.46
N LEU A 49 -2.21 -10.16 1.61
CA LEU A 49 -3.58 -10.70 1.67
C LEU A 49 -4.63 -9.59 1.51
N ALA A 50 -4.31 -8.35 1.90
CA ALA A 50 -5.21 -7.21 1.73
C ALA A 50 -5.61 -7.03 0.25
N PRO A 51 -4.70 -6.75 -0.71
CA PRO A 51 -5.09 -6.54 -2.10
C PRO A 51 -5.69 -7.79 -2.76
N ILE A 52 -5.23 -9.00 -2.42
CA ILE A 52 -5.76 -10.25 -3.00
C ILE A 52 -7.23 -10.44 -2.60
N TRP A 53 -7.55 -10.34 -1.32
CA TRP A 53 -8.92 -10.49 -0.85
C TRP A 53 -9.79 -9.29 -1.17
N GLY A 54 -9.23 -8.07 -1.16
CA GLY A 54 -9.92 -6.86 -1.58
C GLY A 54 -10.34 -6.93 -3.05
N TYR A 55 -9.46 -7.40 -3.94
CA TYR A 55 -9.78 -7.59 -5.35
C TYR A 55 -10.90 -8.62 -5.55
N ARG A 56 -10.80 -9.77 -4.86
CA ARG A 56 -11.82 -10.83 -4.90
C ARG A 56 -13.18 -10.39 -4.33
N GLN A 57 -13.19 -9.47 -3.37
CA GLN A 57 -14.41 -8.93 -2.76
C GLN A 57 -14.93 -7.64 -3.43
N GLY A 58 -14.40 -7.28 -4.60
CA GLY A 58 -14.91 -6.14 -5.39
C GLY A 58 -14.29 -4.78 -5.07
N PHE A 59 -13.40 -4.68 -4.08
CA PHE A 59 -12.64 -3.47 -3.75
C PHE A 59 -11.45 -3.24 -4.70
N ARG A 60 -11.67 -3.40 -6.01
CA ARG A 60 -10.63 -3.41 -7.05
C ARG A 60 -9.83 -2.11 -7.11
N LYS A 61 -10.49 -0.96 -7.04
CA LYS A 61 -9.81 0.36 -7.03
C LYS A 61 -8.80 0.47 -5.88
N GLY A 62 -9.18 -0.04 -4.71
CA GLY A 62 -8.32 -0.10 -3.53
C GLY A 62 -7.12 -1.01 -3.71
N ALA A 63 -7.34 -2.21 -4.25
CA ALA A 63 -6.27 -3.17 -4.51
C ALA A 63 -5.27 -2.63 -5.55
N VAL A 64 -5.75 -1.96 -6.62
CA VAL A 64 -4.89 -1.31 -7.60
C VAL A 64 -4.09 -0.17 -6.98
N LEU A 65 -4.73 0.69 -6.18
CA LEU A 65 -4.04 1.78 -5.48
C LEU A 65 -2.97 1.26 -4.51
N TRP A 66 -3.24 0.15 -3.83
CA TRP A 66 -2.26 -0.50 -2.94
C TRP A 66 -1.02 -0.95 -3.72
N VAL A 67 -1.22 -1.59 -4.88
CA VAL A 67 -0.10 -2.02 -5.74
C VAL A 67 0.66 -0.82 -6.29
N ALA A 68 -0.04 0.21 -6.77
CA ALA A 68 0.59 1.40 -7.33
C ALA A 68 1.46 2.12 -6.29
N THR A 69 0.95 2.32 -5.07
CA THR A 69 1.68 2.99 -3.98
C THR A 69 2.88 2.17 -3.50
N LEU A 70 2.75 0.83 -3.46
CA LEU A 70 3.89 -0.05 -3.18
C LEU A 70 4.98 0.08 -4.25
N VAL A 71 4.62 0.02 -5.53
CA VAL A 71 5.56 0.16 -6.64
C VAL A 71 6.29 1.50 -6.58
N THR A 72 5.57 2.59 -6.33
CA THR A 72 6.17 3.93 -6.17
C THR A 72 7.17 3.96 -5.02
N TYR A 73 6.81 3.42 -3.85
CA TYR A 73 7.72 3.37 -2.69
C TYR A 73 8.97 2.53 -2.97
N VAL A 74 8.80 1.34 -3.55
CA VAL A 74 9.92 0.44 -3.89
C VAL A 74 10.83 1.09 -4.92
N ALA A 75 10.29 1.70 -5.97
CA ALA A 75 11.08 2.41 -6.98
C ALA A 75 11.89 3.55 -6.34
N ALA A 76 11.27 4.35 -5.47
CA ALA A 76 11.97 5.41 -4.74
C ALA A 76 13.07 4.86 -3.81
N ARG A 77 12.83 3.72 -3.14
CA ARG A 77 13.85 3.03 -2.32
C ARG A 77 15.03 2.53 -3.15
N VAL A 78 14.76 1.96 -4.33
CA VAL A 78 15.81 1.49 -5.24
C VAL A 78 16.64 2.66 -5.74
N VAL A 79 16.01 3.75 -6.19
CA VAL A 79 16.72 4.96 -6.62
C VAL A 79 17.57 5.53 -5.49
N ALA A 80 17.04 5.61 -4.26
CA ALA A 80 17.77 6.11 -3.10
C ALA A 80 18.99 5.24 -2.73
N HIS A 81 18.95 3.94 -3.02
CA HIS A 81 20.05 3.02 -2.72
C HIS A 81 21.12 3.01 -3.82
N LEU A 82 20.77 3.43 -5.03
CA LEU A 82 21.69 3.46 -6.19
C LEU A 82 22.34 4.84 -6.41
N ALA A 83 21.84 5.88 -5.74
CA ALA A 83 22.37 7.24 -5.78
C ALA A 83 23.48 7.44 -4.75
#